data_AF-A0A539D1B4-F1
#
_entry.id   AF-A0A539D1B4-F1
#
_cell.length_a   1.000
_cell.length_b   1.000
_cell.length_c   1.000
_cell.angle_alpha   90.00
_cell.angle_beta   90.00
_cell.angle_gamma   90.00
#
_symmetry.space_group_name_H-M   'P 1'
#
loop_
_entity.id
_entity.type
_entity.pdbx_description
1 polymer ?
#
loop_
_entity_poly.entity_id
_entity_poly.type
_entity_poly.pdbx_seq_one_letter_code
_entity_poly.pdbx_strand_id
1 'polypeptide(L)'
;HANCFIETGFDKALLIDFNYETEPLPGRYPSSLGPMTLLKESRLNHMGKLMFQWMYWHVLLPGRDIPGISPHMQMRGKKPPASTTA
;
A
#
# COMPACT_ATOMS: atom_id res chain seq x y z
N HIS A 1 -1.82 9.50 -7.13
CA HIS A 1 -1.36 8.32 -6.37
C HIS A 1 -2.50 7.86 -5.50
N ALA A 2 -2.79 6.56 -5.55
CA ALA A 2 -3.86 5.98 -4.77
C ALA A 2 -3.39 4.66 -4.16
N ASN A 3 -3.83 4.40 -2.93
CA ASN A 3 -3.72 3.10 -2.30
C ASN A 3 -5.13 2.51 -2.16
N CYS A 4 -5.29 1.27 -2.59
CA CYS A 4 -6.56 0.56 -2.50
C CYS A 4 -6.38 -0.73 -1.72
N PHE A 5 -7.05 -0.81 -0.56
CA PHE A 5 -7.17 -2.03 0.21
C PHE A 5 -8.48 -2.72 -0.21
N ILE A 6 -8.36 -3.92 -0.75
CA ILE A 6 -9.49 -4.72 -1.24
C ILE A 6 -9.66 -5.90 -0.28
N GLU A 7 -10.77 -5.91 0.45
CA GLU A 7 -11.15 -7.03 1.32
C GLU A 7 -11.50 -8.25 0.46
N THR A 8 -10.84 -9.37 0.71
CA THR A 8 -11.10 -10.64 0.00
C THR A 8 -11.88 -11.64 0.86
N GLY A 9 -12.17 -11.29 2.12
CA GLY A 9 -12.84 -12.14 3.09
C GLY A 9 -11.85 -12.92 3.98
N PHE A 10 -12.37 -13.70 4.94
CA PHE A 10 -11.57 -14.52 5.86
C PHE A 10 -10.46 -13.74 6.58
N ASP A 11 -10.76 -12.52 7.01
CA ASP A 11 -9.84 -11.59 7.67
C ASP A 11 -8.59 -11.26 6.83
N LYS A 12 -8.71 -11.27 5.50
CA LYS A 12 -7.63 -10.94 4.57
C LYS A 12 -8.02 -9.83 3.61
N ALA A 13 -7.01 -9.07 3.21
CA ALA A 13 -7.12 -8.08 2.15
C ALA A 13 -5.90 -8.08 1.24
N LEU A 14 -6.08 -7.54 0.04
CA LEU A 14 -5.04 -7.19 -0.92
C LEU A 14 -4.76 -5.68 -0.82
N LEU A 15 -3.51 -5.27 -1.02
CA LEU A 15 -3.16 -3.86 -1.21
C LEU A 15 -2.67 -3.63 -2.64
N ILE A 16 -3.20 -2.59 -3.27
CA ILE A 16 -2.79 -2.06 -4.57
C ILE A 16 -2.27 -0.64 -4.37
N ASP A 17 -1.13 -0.33 -4.96
CA ASP A 17 -0.50 1.00 -4.92
C ASP A 17 -0.05 1.42 -6.33
N PHE A 18 -0.69 2.47 -6.87
CA PHE A 18 -0.54 2.92 -8.27
C PHE A 18 -0.75 4.43 -8.43
N ASN A 19 -0.42 4.95 -9.61
CA ASN A 19 -0.71 6.31 -10.06
C ASN A 19 -1.05 6.32 -11.56
N TYR A 20 -1.06 7.49 -12.19
CA TYR A 20 -1.41 7.62 -13.61
C TYR A 20 -0.32 7.05 -14.53
N GLU A 21 0.92 6.99 -14.05
CA GLU A 21 2.08 6.61 -14.85
C GLU A 21 2.54 5.16 -14.61
N THR A 22 2.27 4.61 -13.44
CA THR A 22 2.77 3.30 -13.00
C THR A 22 1.61 2.40 -12.61
N GLU A 23 1.55 1.26 -13.27
CA GLU A 23 0.63 0.18 -12.94
C GLU A 23 0.90 -0.42 -11.55
N PRO A 24 -0.07 -1.12 -10.94
CA PRO A 24 0.16 -1.84 -9.71
C PRO A 24 1.28 -2.88 -9.82
N LEU A 25 2.21 -2.87 -8.87
CA LEU A 25 3.32 -3.81 -8.82
C LEU A 25 3.29 -4.66 -7.54
N PRO A 26 3.80 -5.91 -7.58
CA PRO A 26 3.97 -6.72 -6.38
C PRO A 26 5.10 -6.15 -5.50
N GLY A 27 5.14 -6.54 -4.22
CA GLY A 27 6.16 -6.04 -3.29
C GLY A 27 5.64 -5.79 -1.87
N ARG A 28 6.19 -4.76 -1.23
CA ARG A 28 5.81 -4.32 0.12
C ARG A 28 5.64 -2.80 0.20
N TYR A 29 4.79 -2.36 1.12
CA TYR A 29 4.45 -0.96 1.36
C TYR A 29 4.53 -0.63 2.87
N PRO A 30 4.97 0.58 3.28
CA PRO A 30 5.46 1.69 2.44
C PRO A 30 6.92 1.56 1.99
N SER A 31 7.61 0.49 2.42
CA SER A 31 9.01 0.24 2.08
C SER A 31 9.26 -1.26 1.92
N SER A 32 10.50 -1.65 1.57
CA SER A 32 10.91 -3.06 1.47
C SER A 32 10.73 -3.85 2.77
N LEU A 33 10.80 -3.18 3.93
CA LEU A 33 10.56 -3.76 5.25
C LEU A 33 9.13 -3.48 5.77
N GLY A 34 8.29 -2.85 4.95
CA GLY A 34 6.92 -2.50 5.32
C GLY A 34 6.05 -3.74 5.62
N PRO A 35 5.07 -3.62 6.53
CA PRO A 35 4.25 -4.74 6.97
C PRO A 35 3.24 -5.20 5.91
N MET A 36 2.86 -4.31 4.98
CA MET A 36 1.81 -4.56 4.00
C MET A 36 2.37 -5.19 2.73
N THR A 37 1.69 -6.20 2.20
CA THR A 37 2.08 -6.90 0.97
C THR A 37 1.27 -6.39 -0.21
N LEU A 38 1.94 -6.01 -1.29
CA LEU A 38 1.30 -5.55 -2.53
C LEU A 38 0.97 -6.73 -3.44
N LEU A 39 -0.22 -6.70 -4.04
CA LEU A 39 -0.75 -7.76 -4.93
C LEU A 39 -0.72 -9.17 -4.32
N LYS A 40 -0.83 -9.27 -3.00
CA LYS A 40 -0.92 -10.54 -2.28
C LYS A 40 -1.86 -10.41 -1.08
N GLU A 41 -2.71 -11.41 -0.88
CA GLU A 41 -3.58 -11.48 0.29
C GLU A 41 -2.79 -11.55 1.59
N SER A 42 -3.22 -10.78 2.58
CA SER A 42 -2.60 -10.74 3.90
C SER A 42 -3.59 -10.31 4.98
N ARG A 43 -3.46 -10.92 6.17
CA ARG A 43 -4.18 -10.47 7.37
C ARG A 43 -3.71 -9.09 7.84
N LEU A 44 -2.44 -8.76 7.62
CA LEU A 44 -1.91 -7.43 7.95
C LEU A 44 -2.52 -6.34 7.07
N ASN A 45 -2.83 -6.66 5.81
CA ASN A 45 -3.52 -5.72 4.94
C ASN A 45 -4.95 -5.46 5.44
N HIS A 46 -5.65 -6.50 5.89
CA HIS A 46 -6.98 -6.37 6.50
C HIS A 46 -6.95 -5.50 7.75
N MET A 47 -5.99 -5.77 8.66
CA MET A 47 -5.78 -4.92 9.84
C MET A 47 -5.48 -3.46 9.46
N GLY A 48 -4.69 -3.23 8.41
CA GLY A 48 -4.41 -1.90 7.87
C GLY A 48 -5.68 -1.20 7.37
N LYS A 49 -6.57 -1.93 6.68
CA LYS A 49 -7.86 -1.42 6.23
C LYS A 49 -8.76 -1.02 7.39
N LEU A 50 -8.84 -1.85 8.44
CA LEU A 50 -9.60 -1.50 9.66
C LEU A 50 -9.00 -0.28 10.38
N MET A 51 -7.67 -0.20 10.48
CA MET A 51 -6.96 0.93 11.09
C MET A 51 -7.23 2.26 10.36
N PHE A 52 -7.55 2.22 9.06
CA PHE A 52 -7.76 3.42 8.25
C PHE A 52 -8.83 4.35 8.85
N GLN A 53 -9.88 3.83 9.47
CA GLN A 53 -10.91 4.67 10.10
C GLN A 53 -10.30 5.58 11.18
N TRP A 54 -9.50 5.02 12.08
CA TRP A 54 -8.83 5.80 13.13
C TRP A 54 -7.84 6.79 12.53
N MET A 55 -7.02 6.33 11.58
CA MET A 55 -6.02 7.17 10.92
C MET A 55 -6.65 8.34 10.16
N TYR A 56 -7.80 8.13 9.52
CA TYR A 56 -8.55 9.17 8.83
C TYR A 56 -8.92 10.32 9.78
N TRP A 57 -9.56 10.00 10.90
CA TRP A 57 -10.06 11.02 11.84
C TRP A 57 -8.94 11.66 12.67
N HIS A 58 -7.92 10.90 13.06
CA HIS A 58 -6.91 11.38 14.02
C HIS A 58 -5.58 11.79 13.39
N VAL A 59 -5.33 11.47 12.12
CA VAL A 59 -4.06 11.78 11.44
C VAL A 59 -4.31 12.58 10.17
N LEU A 60 -5.10 12.06 9.23
CA LEU A 60 -5.30 12.69 7.92
C LEU A 60 -6.13 13.97 8.00
N LEU A 61 -7.29 13.94 8.67
CA LEU A 61 -8.18 15.12 8.75
C LEU A 61 -7.54 16.30 9.50
N PRO A 62 -6.78 16.09 10.60
CA PRO A 62 -6.01 17.17 11.23
C PRO A 62 -4.77 17.62 10.44
N GLY A 63 -4.45 16.99 9.30
CA GLY A 63 -3.29 17.35 8.48
C GLY A 63 -1.94 16.95 9.07
N ARG A 64 -1.88 15.88 9.87
CA ARG A 64 -0.62 15.37 10.43
C ARG A 64 0.10 14.47 9.43
N ASP A 65 1.42 14.64 9.32
CA ASP A 65 2.25 13.75 8.52
C ASP A 65 2.34 12.34 9.14
N ILE A 66 2.36 11.33 8.28
CA ILE A 66 2.57 9.94 8.68
C ILE A 66 4.05 9.59 8.44
N PRO A 67 4.81 9.21 9.49
CA PRO A 67 6.22 8.87 9.32
C PRO A 67 6.44 7.76 8.29
N GLY A 68 7.30 8.03 7.31
CA GLY A 68 7.66 7.05 6.28
C GLY A 68 6.61 6.84 5.19
N ILE A 69 5.51 7.61 5.17
CA ILE A 69 4.51 7.60 4.10
C ILE A 69 4.52 8.95 3.40
N SER A 70 4.58 8.94 2.06
CA SER A 70 4.57 10.13 1.23
C SER A 70 3.25 10.25 0.44
N PRO A 71 2.76 11.47 0.18
CA PRO A 71 1.65 11.70 -0.74
C PRO A 71 1.97 11.27 -2.18
N HIS A 72 3.25 11.32 -2.58
CA HIS A 72 3.70 10.86 -3.89
C HIS A 72 4.03 9.36 -3.84
N MET A 73 3.70 8.67 -4.93
CA MET A 73 3.98 7.24 -5.04
C MET A 73 5.50 7.00 -5.01
N GLN A 74 5.94 6.00 -4.24
CA GLN A 74 7.34 5.59 -4.19
C GLN A 74 7.52 4.18 -4.77
N MET A 75 8.67 3.92 -5.39
CA MET A 75 9.03 2.58 -5.89
C MET A 75 9.70 1.70 -4.82
N ARG A 76 9.89 2.23 -3.61
CA ARG A 76 10.58 1.53 -2.52
C ARG A 76 9.79 0.28 -2.10
N GLY A 77 10.42 -0.89 -2.20
CA GLY A 77 9.78 -2.16 -1.85
C GLY A 77 8.90 -2.75 -2.95
N LYS A 78 8.64 -2.03 -4.04
CA LYS A 78 7.99 -2.56 -5.25
C LYS A 78 8.98 -3.39 -6.06
N LYS A 79 8.46 -4.42 -6.73
CA LYS A 79 9.23 -5.31 -7.59
C LYS A 79 8.76 -5.13 -9.03
N PRO A 80 9.36 -4.21 -9.81
CA PRO A 80 9.05 -4.09 -11.23
C PRO A 80 9.37 -5.40 -11.95
N PRO A 81 8.69 -5.70 -13.07
CA PRO A 81 9.05 -6.83 -13.89
C PRO A 81 10.52 -6.73 -14.31
N ALA A 82 11.21 -7.86 -14.41
CA ALA A 82 12.55 -7.86 -14.98
C ALA A 82 12.45 -7.30 -16.40
N SER A 83 13.18 -6.22 -16.66
CA SER A 83 13.34 -5.70 -18.02
C SER A 83 14.05 -6.79 -18.83
N THR A 84 13.29 -7.52 -19.63
CA THR A 84 13.83 -8.42 -20.65
C THR A 84 14.55 -7.54 -21.66
N THR A 85 15.87 -7.44 -21.55
CA THR A 85 16.71 -6.91 -22.61
C THR A 85 16.57 -7.84 -23.80
N ALA A 86 15.90 -7.36 -24.85
CA ALA A 86 15.85 -8.03 -26.16
C ALA A 86 17.17 -7.84 -26.91
#